data_AF-A0AA39MC21-F1
#
_entry.id   AF-A0AA39MC21-F1
#
_cell.length_a   1.000
_cell.length_b   1.000
_cell.length_c   1.000
_cell.angle_alpha   90.00
_cell.angle_beta   90.00
_cell.angle_gamma   90.00
#
_symmetry.space_group_name_H-M   'P 1'
#
loop_
_entity.id
_entity.type
_entity.pdbx_description
1 polymer ?
#
loop_
_entity_poly.entity_id
_entity_poly.type
_entity_poly.pdbx_seq_one_letter_code
_entity_poly.pdbx_strand_id
1 'polypeptide(L)'
;MALLLSDAFFPGLAPLRLRRRRDPFDELFEELRSMHSHVSRKDGDYSVSFKTSEFAPEELEVNVVGDSIVVEGKHSSESENGSIKRHFCQKILIPSDVDPKSIQSALDSSGNLSISAKIKKPAVEEGKRNIPIGLAANK
;
A
#
# COMPACT_ATOMS: atom_id res chain seq x y z
N MET A 1 68.15 2.43 -33.34
CA MET A 1 68.61 2.94 -32.04
C MET A 1 67.37 3.41 -31.29
N ALA A 2 66.98 2.70 -30.23
CA ALA A 2 65.85 3.05 -29.39
C ALA A 2 66.23 4.21 -28.46
N LEU A 3 65.31 5.14 -28.24
CA LEU A 3 65.22 5.89 -26.99
C LEU A 3 63.76 5.91 -26.54
N LEU A 4 63.61 5.44 -25.31
CA LEU A 4 62.40 5.21 -24.53
C LEU A 4 62.16 6.43 -23.61
N LEU A 5 60.90 6.58 -23.19
CA LEU A 5 60.40 7.27 -21.99
C LEU A 5 60.20 8.79 -22.07
N SER A 6 58.95 9.23 -22.06
CA SER A 6 58.24 9.45 -20.78
C SER A 6 56.78 9.86 -21.03
N ASP A 7 55.89 9.13 -20.35
CA ASP A 7 54.46 9.37 -20.27
C ASP A 7 54.17 10.74 -19.66
N ALA A 8 53.50 11.61 -20.41
CA ALA A 8 52.78 12.73 -19.85
C ALA A 8 51.45 12.22 -19.26
N PHE A 9 51.58 11.59 -18.09
CA PHE A 9 50.50 11.36 -17.13
C PHE A 9 49.94 12.73 -16.72
N PHE A 10 48.81 13.13 -17.30
CA PHE A 10 48.07 14.31 -16.87
C PHE A 10 47.60 14.12 -15.42
N PRO A 11 48.17 14.84 -14.43
CA PRO A 11 47.67 14.77 -13.08
C PRO A 11 46.49 15.74 -12.96
N GLY A 12 45.35 15.24 -12.48
CA GLY A 12 44.56 16.03 -11.55
C GLY A 12 43.41 16.87 -12.10
N LEU A 13 42.57 16.32 -12.98
CA LEU A 13 41.13 16.56 -12.85
C LEU A 13 40.49 15.26 -12.36
N ALA A 14 40.51 15.08 -11.03
CA ALA A 14 39.56 14.16 -10.41
C ALA A 14 38.17 14.55 -10.95
N PRO A 15 37.34 13.58 -11.40
CA PRO A 15 35.97 13.92 -11.75
C PRO A 15 35.41 14.64 -10.54
N LEU A 16 34.84 15.83 -10.76
CA LEU A 16 33.96 16.43 -9.78
C LEU A 16 32.88 15.37 -9.56
N ARG A 17 33.07 14.55 -8.53
CA ARG A 17 32.00 13.77 -7.93
C ARG A 17 31.11 14.86 -7.39
N LEU A 18 30.21 15.34 -8.24
CA LEU A 18 29.03 16.04 -7.81
C LEU A 18 28.47 15.10 -6.75
N ARG A 19 28.70 15.42 -5.47
CA ARG A 19 28.03 14.73 -4.37
C ARG A 19 26.58 14.85 -4.80
N ARG A 20 25.95 13.73 -5.18
CA ARG A 20 24.51 13.70 -5.42
C ARG A 20 23.93 14.35 -4.17
N ARG A 21 23.46 15.60 -4.31
CA ARG A 21 22.58 16.18 -3.33
C ARG A 21 21.49 15.12 -3.23
N ARG A 22 21.34 14.51 -2.06
CA ARG A 22 20.24 13.59 -1.81
C ARG A 22 18.99 14.35 -2.24
N ASP A 23 18.25 13.79 -3.18
CA ASP A 23 17.11 14.52 -3.72
C ASP A 23 16.14 14.71 -2.55
N PRO A 24 15.67 15.94 -2.25
CA PRO A 24 14.66 16.15 -1.22
C PRO A 24 13.41 15.27 -1.44
N PHE A 25 13.17 14.86 -2.69
CA PHE A 25 12.10 13.93 -3.04
C PHE A 25 12.41 12.47 -2.65
N ASP A 26 13.67 12.04 -2.48
CA ASP A 26 14.00 10.66 -2.09
C ASP A 26 13.43 10.29 -0.71
N GLU A 27 13.51 11.20 0.26
CA GLU A 27 12.94 11.00 1.61
C GLU A 27 11.40 10.98 1.57
N LEU A 28 10.80 11.89 0.80
CA LEU A 28 9.36 11.91 0.55
C LEU A 28 8.87 10.63 -0.15
N PHE A 29 9.65 10.10 -1.10
CA PHE A 29 9.30 8.87 -1.83
C PHE A 29 9.39 7.62 -0.96
N GLU A 30 10.32 7.55 0.00
CA GLU A 30 10.34 6.47 0.99
C GLU A 30 9.19 6.60 1.99
N GLU A 31 8.84 7.82 2.40
CA GLU A 31 7.68 8.12 3.26
C GLU A 31 6.37 7.67 2.58
N LEU A 32 6.16 8.08 1.31
CA LEU A 32 5.04 7.65 0.48
C LEU A 32 5.01 6.13 0.26
N ARG A 33 6.17 5.50 0.02
CA ARG A 33 6.27 4.04 -0.07
C ARG A 33 5.88 3.34 1.22
N SER A 34 6.17 3.95 2.37
CA SER A 34 5.81 3.42 3.68
C SER A 34 4.30 3.50 3.96
N MET A 35 3.60 4.46 3.35
CA MET A 35 2.14 4.58 3.43
C MET A 35 1.37 3.54 2.59
N HIS A 36 2.06 2.68 1.84
CA HIS A 36 1.41 1.62 1.08
C HIS A 36 0.57 0.71 1.99
N SER A 37 -0.63 0.40 1.50
CA SER A 37 -1.53 -0.51 2.18
C SER A 37 -0.95 -1.92 2.31
N HIS A 38 -1.02 -2.49 3.52
CA HIS A 38 -0.79 -3.90 3.75
C HIS A 38 -2.12 -4.66 3.79
N VAL A 39 -2.26 -5.71 2.99
CA VAL A 39 -3.49 -6.51 2.89
C VAL A 39 -3.30 -7.86 3.57
N SER A 40 -4.25 -8.24 4.40
CA SER A 40 -4.27 -9.53 5.10
C SER A 40 -5.66 -10.17 4.98
N ARG A 41 -5.69 -11.50 4.86
CA ARG A 41 -6.91 -12.32 4.90
C ARG A 41 -6.71 -13.41 5.94
N LYS A 42 -7.52 -13.43 7.00
CA LYS A 42 -7.40 -14.40 8.10
C LYS A 42 -8.79 -14.73 8.65
N ASP A 43 -9.08 -16.00 8.90
CA ASP A 43 -10.29 -16.46 9.61
C ASP A 43 -11.63 -15.95 9.05
N GLY A 44 -11.70 -15.70 7.74
CA GLY A 44 -12.90 -15.16 7.09
C GLY A 44 -13.04 -13.64 7.20
N ASP A 45 -12.00 -12.95 7.66
CA ASP A 45 -11.86 -11.50 7.67
C ASP A 45 -10.87 -11.05 6.59
N TYR A 46 -11.24 -9.97 5.91
CA TYR A 46 -10.40 -9.19 5.00
C TYR A 46 -10.00 -7.91 5.73
N SER A 47 -8.70 -7.62 5.78
CA SER A 47 -8.17 -6.43 6.44
C SER A 47 -7.14 -5.73 5.57
N VAL A 48 -7.18 -4.41 5.58
CA VAL A 48 -6.21 -3.53 4.93
C VAL A 48 -5.71 -2.51 5.96
N SER A 49 -4.41 -2.33 6.08
CA SER A 49 -3.83 -1.34 6.99
C SER A 49 -2.95 -0.32 6.27
N PHE A 50 -2.96 0.90 6.78
CA PHE A 50 -2.22 2.05 6.27
C PHE A 50 -1.45 2.68 7.43
N LYS A 51 -0.18 3.00 7.21
CA LYS A 51 0.57 3.82 8.15
C LYS A 51 0.20 5.27 7.92
N THR A 52 -0.44 5.89 8.90
CA THR A 52 -0.97 7.26 8.83
C THR A 52 -0.52 8.09 10.02
N SER A 53 0.62 7.77 10.63
CA SER A 53 1.17 8.43 11.82
C SER A 53 1.55 9.89 11.64
N GLU A 54 1.58 10.38 10.40
CA GLU A 54 1.83 11.79 10.07
C GLU A 54 0.54 12.64 10.02
N PHE A 55 -0.63 12.02 10.21
CA PHE A 55 -1.94 12.66 10.16
C PHE A 55 -2.62 12.52 11.51
N ALA A 56 -3.26 13.60 11.96
CA ALA A 56 -4.16 13.53 13.09
C ALA A 56 -5.43 12.75 12.72
N PRO A 57 -6.13 12.11 13.68
CA PRO A 57 -7.37 11.39 13.41
C PRO A 57 -8.43 12.24 12.68
N GLU A 58 -8.52 13.52 13.02
CA GLU A 58 -9.43 14.49 12.40
C GLU A 58 -9.05 14.90 10.97
N GLU A 59 -7.82 14.63 10.54
CA GLU A 59 -7.31 14.90 9.19
C GLU A 59 -7.53 13.73 8.22
N LEU A 60 -8.00 12.59 8.73
CA LEU A 60 -8.23 11.35 7.99
C LEU A 60 -9.70 11.16 7.65
N GLU A 61 -9.97 10.72 6.42
CA GLU A 61 -11.30 10.42 5.93
C GLU A 61 -11.31 9.05 5.24
N VAL A 62 -12.32 8.23 5.54
CA VAL A 62 -12.50 6.90 4.95
C VAL A 62 -13.89 6.83 4.34
N ASN A 63 -13.96 6.65 3.03
CA ASN A 63 -15.20 6.61 2.27
C ASN A 63 -15.32 5.33 1.46
N VAL A 64 -16.54 4.79 1.40
CA VAL A 64 -16.88 3.73 0.45
C VAL A 64 -17.60 4.37 -0.74
N VAL A 65 -17.00 4.29 -1.91
CA VAL A 65 -17.50 4.89 -3.15
C VAL A 65 -17.64 3.79 -4.21
N GLY A 66 -18.88 3.34 -4.44
CA GLY A 66 -19.17 2.20 -5.30
C GLY A 66 -18.49 0.93 -4.76
N ASP A 67 -17.62 0.33 -5.58
CA ASP A 67 -16.87 -0.88 -5.24
C ASP A 67 -15.46 -0.59 -4.72
N SER A 68 -15.24 0.61 -4.17
CA SER A 68 -13.92 1.03 -3.70
C SER A 68 -13.96 1.68 -2.33
N ILE A 69 -12.91 1.45 -1.57
CA ILE A 69 -12.59 2.21 -0.37
C ILE A 69 -11.61 3.30 -0.77
N VAL A 70 -11.89 4.54 -0.39
CA VAL A 70 -11.04 5.71 -0.58
C VAL A 70 -10.62 6.18 0.80
N VAL A 71 -9.31 6.21 1.03
CA VAL A 71 -8.71 6.77 2.24
C VAL A 71 -8.00 8.06 1.85
N GLU A 72 -8.37 9.15 2.48
CA GLU A 72 -7.79 10.47 2.25
C GLU A 72 -7.24 11.03 3.57
N GLY A 73 -6.07 11.67 3.50
CA GLY A 73 -5.45 12.36 4.64
C GLY A 73 -4.93 13.71 4.18
N LYS A 74 -5.29 14.80 4.86
CA LYS A 74 -4.86 16.17 4.53
C LYS A 74 -4.27 16.86 5.75
N HIS A 75 -2.96 17.09 5.71
CA HIS A 75 -2.23 17.78 6.76
C HIS A 75 -1.64 19.08 6.22
N SER A 76 -1.79 20.18 6.97
CA SER A 76 -1.15 21.46 6.68
C SER A 76 -0.67 22.08 7.98
N SER A 77 0.65 22.23 8.11
CA SER A 77 1.27 22.94 9.23
C SER A 77 2.05 24.15 8.73
N GLU A 78 1.87 25.27 9.41
CA GLU A 78 2.62 26.50 9.17
C GLU A 78 3.52 26.76 10.38
N SER A 79 4.75 27.19 10.12
CA SER A 79 5.77 27.50 11.12
C SER A 79 6.56 28.73 10.68
N GLU A 80 7.30 29.33 11.61
CA GLU A 80 8.11 30.53 11.34
C GLU A 80 9.10 30.34 10.18
N ASN A 81 9.58 29.11 9.97
CA ASN A 81 10.56 28.74 8.95
C ASN A 81 9.95 28.15 7.67
N GLY A 82 8.63 28.15 7.51
CA GLY A 82 7.95 27.65 6.32
C GLY A 82 6.67 26.88 6.58
N SER A 83 6.11 26.29 5.53
CA SER A 83 4.87 25.51 5.58
C SER A 83 5.10 24.09 5.06
N ILE A 84 4.47 23.10 5.69
CA ILE A 84 4.41 21.72 5.23
C ILE A 84 2.97 21.39 4.87
N LYS A 85 2.75 20.86 3.67
CA LYS A 85 1.45 20.35 3.23
C LYS A 85 1.63 18.91 2.75
N ARG A 86 0.88 17.99 3.35
CA ARG A 86 0.83 16.58 2.96
C ARG A 86 -0.59 16.23 2.55
N HIS A 87 -0.70 15.52 1.44
CA HIS A 87 -1.97 14.98 0.95
C HIS A 87 -1.75 13.53 0.56
N PHE A 88 -2.43 12.64 1.27
CA PHE A 88 -2.49 11.22 0.99
C PHE A 88 -3.87 10.89 0.41
N CYS A 89 -3.90 10.12 -0.68
CA CYS A 89 -5.14 9.57 -1.21
C CYS A 89 -4.85 8.18 -1.78
N GLN A 90 -5.46 7.16 -1.18
CA GLN A 90 -5.36 5.80 -1.67
C GLN A 90 -6.75 5.21 -1.90
N LYS A 91 -6.95 4.73 -3.13
CA LYS A 91 -8.16 4.03 -3.55
C LYS A 91 -7.86 2.53 -3.67
N ILE A 92 -8.70 1.71 -3.06
CA ILE A 92 -8.58 0.25 -3.09
C ILE A 92 -9.90 -0.35 -3.54
N LEU A 93 -9.84 -1.27 -4.48
CA LEU A 93 -11.01 -2.03 -4.93
C LEU A 93 -11.41 -3.04 -3.85
N ILE A 94 -12.70 -3.06 -3.53
CA ILE A 94 -13.28 -4.05 -2.64
C ILE A 94 -13.38 -5.36 -3.42
N PRO A 95 -12.73 -6.45 -2.95
CA PRO A 95 -12.86 -7.74 -3.60
C PRO A 95 -14.31 -8.23 -3.63
N SER A 96 -14.72 -8.94 -4.68
CA SER A 96 -16.11 -9.39 -4.87
C SER A 96 -16.63 -10.32 -3.76
N ASP A 97 -15.71 -11.04 -3.11
CA ASP A 97 -15.95 -11.94 -2.00
C ASP A 97 -16.08 -11.23 -0.65
N VAL A 98 -15.84 -9.93 -0.57
CA VAL A 98 -16.00 -9.14 0.67
C VAL A 98 -17.41 -8.55 0.74
N ASP A 99 -18.02 -8.57 1.93
CA ASP A 99 -19.29 -7.91 2.18
C ASP A 99 -19.08 -6.41 2.48
N PRO A 100 -19.49 -5.49 1.59
CA PRO A 100 -19.28 -4.06 1.78
C PRO A 100 -20.03 -3.50 3.00
N LYS A 101 -21.12 -4.14 3.44
CA LYS A 101 -21.89 -3.68 4.60
C LYS A 101 -21.17 -3.96 5.93
N SER A 102 -20.21 -4.88 5.92
CA SER A 102 -19.43 -5.27 7.08
C SER A 102 -18.14 -4.47 7.25
N ILE A 103 -17.89 -3.49 6.36
CA ILE A 103 -16.69 -2.66 6.40
C ILE A 103 -16.71 -1.80 7.67
N GLN A 104 -15.59 -1.84 8.40
CA GLN A 104 -15.32 -1.02 9.57
C GLN A 104 -13.90 -0.47 9.50
N SER A 105 -13.67 0.68 10.13
CA SER A 105 -12.34 1.29 10.25
C SER A 105 -11.97 1.50 11.70
N ALA A 106 -10.70 1.31 12.03
CA ALA A 106 -10.15 1.59 13.36
C ALA A 106 -8.75 2.18 13.23
N LEU A 107 -8.49 3.27 13.94
CA LEU A 107 -7.18 3.90 14.06
C LEU A 107 -6.59 3.58 15.43
N ASP A 108 -5.37 3.05 15.48
CA ASP A 108 -4.69 2.77 16.73
C ASP A 108 -3.91 3.99 17.26
N SER A 109 -3.43 3.90 18.52
CA SER A 109 -2.62 4.95 19.15
C SER A 109 -1.24 5.13 18.52
N SER A 110 -0.81 4.20 17.67
CA SER A 110 0.45 4.27 16.93
C SER A 110 0.26 4.92 15.55
N GLY A 111 -0.94 5.35 15.20
CA GLY A 111 -1.26 5.99 13.93
C GLY A 111 -1.40 5.00 12.76
N ASN A 112 -1.68 3.72 13.01
CA ASN A 112 -2.03 2.77 11.96
C ASN A 112 -3.55 2.73 11.78
N LEU A 113 -4.00 3.13 10.60
CA LEU A 113 -5.40 2.97 10.20
C LEU A 113 -5.60 1.56 9.66
N SER A 114 -6.60 0.85 10.18
CA SER A 114 -7.00 -0.47 9.70
C SER A 114 -8.45 -0.43 9.22
N ILE A 115 -8.71 -1.09 8.11
CA ILE A 115 -10.04 -1.26 7.51
C ILE A 115 -10.29 -2.75 7.41
N SER A 116 -11.32 -3.24 8.07
CA SER A 116 -11.68 -4.65 8.11
C SER A 116 -13.08 -4.90 7.58
N ALA A 117 -13.31 -6.09 7.03
CA ALA A 117 -14.60 -6.53 6.52
C ALA A 117 -14.69 -8.05 6.55
N LYS A 118 -15.91 -8.57 6.62
CA LYS A 118 -16.19 -10.01 6.53
C LYS A 118 -16.13 -10.48 5.09
N ILE A 119 -15.49 -11.63 4.90
CA ILE A 119 -15.55 -12.39 3.65
C ILE A 119 -16.88 -13.14 3.64
N LYS A 120 -17.62 -13.02 2.54
CA LYS A 120 -18.88 -13.74 2.29
C LYS A 120 -18.58 -15.23 2.41
N LYS A 121 -19.27 -15.90 3.34
CA LYS A 121 -19.21 -17.37 3.41
C LYS A 121 -19.70 -17.93 2.07
N PRO A 122 -19.04 -18.94 1.49
CA PRO A 122 -19.66 -19.67 0.40
C PRO A 122 -21.00 -20.16 0.92
N ALA A 123 -22.07 -19.92 0.15
CA ALA A 123 -23.37 -20.52 0.44
C ALA A 123 -23.10 -22.00 0.65
N VAL A 124 -23.43 -22.52 1.84
CA VAL A 124 -23.36 -23.94 2.12
C VAL A 124 -24.02 -24.64 0.94
N GLU A 125 -23.30 -25.54 0.27
CA GLU A 125 -23.87 -26.33 -0.82
C GLU A 125 -24.93 -27.27 -0.24
N GLU A 126 -26.12 -26.71 0.02
CA GLU A 126 -27.38 -27.44 0.19
C GLU A 126 -27.75 -28.04 -1.18
N GLY A 127 -26.95 -29.00 -1.63
CA GLY A 127 -27.06 -29.52 -3.00
C GLY A 127 -26.24 -30.76 -3.32
N LYS A 128 -25.33 -31.21 -2.43
CA LYS A 128 -24.67 -32.52 -2.62
C LYS A 128 -25.66 -33.67 -2.40
N ARG A 129 -26.42 -33.99 -3.44
CA ARG A 129 -27.27 -35.18 -3.49
C ARG A 129 -26.43 -36.36 -3.97
N ASN A 130 -26.27 -37.36 -3.11
CA ASN A 130 -25.61 -38.61 -3.48
C ASN A 130 -26.52 -39.36 -4.48
N ILE A 131 -26.08 -39.55 -5.72
CA ILE A 131 -26.84 -40.31 -6.73
C ILE A 131 -26.23 -41.72 -6.82
N PRO A 132 -26.93 -42.78 -6.37
CA PRO A 132 -26.42 -44.14 -6.47
C PRO A 132 -26.41 -44.61 -7.93
N ILE A 133 -25.34 -45.31 -8.32
CA ILE A 133 -25.17 -45.88 -9.67
C ILE A 133 -25.90 -47.22 -9.74
N GLY A 134 -26.93 -47.32 -10.59
CA GLY A 134 -27.61 -48.58 -10.90
C GLY A 134 -26.94 -49.29 -12.07
N LEU A 135 -26.72 -50.60 -11.96
CA LEU A 135 -26.27 -51.45 -13.07
C LEU A 135 -27.42 -51.62 -14.07
N ALA A 136 -27.27 -51.09 -15.28
CA ALA A 136 -28.20 -51.32 -16.38
C ALA A 136 -27.91 -52.69 -17.02
N ALA A 137 -28.87 -53.62 -16.94
CA ALA A 137 -28.83 -54.86 -17.70
C ALA A 137 -29.27 -54.58 -19.14
N ASN A 138 -28.33 -54.64 -20.09
CA ASN A 138 -28.66 -54.64 -21.51
C ASN A 138 -29.20 -56.02 -21.88
N LYS A 139 -30.39 -56.04 -22.48
CA LYS A 139 -31.10 -57.24 -22.93
C LYS A 139 -30.61 -57.69 -24.30
#